data_AF-A0A6N7LW71-F1
#
_entry.id   AF-A0A6N7LW71-F1
#
_cell.length_a   1.000
_cell.length_b   1.000
_cell.length_c   1.000
_cell.angle_alpha   90.00
_cell.angle_beta   90.00
_cell.angle_gamma   90.00
#
_symmetry.space_group_name_H-M   'P 1'
#
loop_
_entity.id
_entity.type
_entity.pdbx_description
1 polymer ?
#
loop_
_entity_poly.entity_id
_entity_poly.type
_entity_poly.pdbx_seq_one_letter_code
_entity_poly.pdbx_strand_id
1 'polypeptide(L)'
;MGSAKRNPVLWAIWLVASLALAIWLSLQLVDEEAPKTAFLPGPMTHGHHQIEMQCSVCHGDGFDSETTLQNACVDCHGEQLDDAQDSHPKSKFTNPRNADRLANVDARLCVSCHVEHRPELDVGMGVTLPMDMCAHCHEDIEKDRPSHEGMGFDTCANAGCHNFHDNRALYEDFLLAHAGEPWLKQPAQQAPRDLLARQMRDEDLMALMRGHGEAPADAAVPEHWDGSAHADAGVACTACHGGGDNWVDSPEPQQCATCHEPEHEGFLQGRHGMRLAQGLSPMTPSQSVLNMHVEASHRELTCISCHGAHDFDTQKAAVDSCIGCHNDEHSNQYLRSPHHALWKQEKRGELPPGSGVTCATCHMPREEKHGEIFVQHNQSLTMRPVEKMARPVCLQCHSLEFSLDALADPHLLENNFKGQPEKHVPSIDMAVDRDKARGDKKGPY
;
A
#
# COMPACT_ATOMS: atom_id res chain seq x y z
N MET A 1 -41.93 40.62 37.24
CA MET A 1 -40.71 40.02 36.65
C MET A 1 -39.69 39.87 37.78
N GLY A 2 -39.62 38.69 38.39
CA GLY A 2 -38.72 38.42 39.51
C GLY A 2 -37.30 38.19 39.02
N SER A 3 -36.35 38.98 39.51
CA SER A 3 -34.92 38.82 39.26
C SER A 3 -34.44 37.47 39.82
N ALA A 4 -34.08 36.52 38.95
CA ALA A 4 -33.49 35.27 39.35
C ALA A 4 -32.16 35.55 40.08
N LYS A 5 -32.09 35.25 41.37
CA LYS A 5 -30.86 35.38 42.17
C LYS A 5 -29.77 34.52 41.52
N ARG A 6 -28.76 35.16 40.93
CA ARG A 6 -27.56 34.48 40.41
C ARG A 6 -26.89 33.73 41.56
N ASN A 7 -26.73 32.42 41.44
CA ASN A 7 -26.07 31.59 42.46
C ASN A 7 -24.55 31.65 42.25
N PRO A 8 -23.79 32.37 43.11
CA PRO A 8 -22.34 32.56 42.93
C PRO A 8 -21.56 31.24 42.97
N VAL A 9 -22.09 30.21 43.63
CA VAL A 9 -21.48 28.87 43.67
C VAL A 9 -21.50 28.21 42.30
N LEU A 10 -22.61 28.33 41.54
CA LEU A 10 -22.69 27.78 40.19
C LEU A 10 -21.70 28.48 39.25
N TRP A 11 -21.52 29.79 39.38
CA TRP A 11 -20.53 30.53 38.60
C TRP A 11 -19.09 30.13 38.96
N ALA A 12 -18.80 29.88 40.25
CA ALA A 12 -17.50 29.39 40.68
C ALA A 12 -17.21 27.98 40.15
N ILE A 13 -18.20 27.08 40.18
CA ILE A 13 -18.09 25.74 39.61
C ILE A 13 -17.84 25.80 38.10
N TRP A 14 -18.62 26.62 37.37
CA TRP A 14 -18.41 26.81 35.93
C TRP A 14 -17.03 27.37 35.61
N LEU A 15 -16.55 28.36 36.38
CA LEU A 15 -15.23 28.93 36.18
C LEU A 15 -14.11 27.89 36.41
N VAL A 16 -14.20 27.11 37.49
CA VAL A 16 -13.23 26.05 37.79
C VAL A 16 -13.28 24.94 36.73
N ALA A 17 -14.47 24.52 36.31
CA ALA A 17 -14.63 23.51 35.26
C ALA A 17 -14.07 23.99 33.92
N SER A 18 -14.33 25.24 33.52
CA SER A 18 -13.79 25.81 32.29
C SER A 18 -12.27 25.97 32.35
N LEU A 19 -11.71 26.38 33.49
CA LEU A 19 -10.25 26.46 33.68
C LEU A 19 -9.60 25.07 33.64
N ALA A 20 -10.19 24.07 34.31
CA ALA A 20 -9.70 22.70 34.27
C ALA A 20 -9.74 22.12 32.86
N LEU A 21 -10.83 22.34 32.11
CA LEU A 21 -10.95 21.92 30.72
C LEU A 21 -9.93 22.64 29.83
N ALA A 22 -9.75 23.96 29.98
CA ALA A 22 -8.78 24.72 29.21
C ALA A 22 -7.34 24.26 29.48
N ILE A 23 -7.00 23.98 30.74
CA ILE A 23 -5.70 23.42 31.13
C ILE A 23 -5.51 22.04 30.51
N TRP A 24 -6.52 21.16 30.61
CA TRP A 24 -6.46 19.81 30.05
C TRP A 24 -6.27 19.82 28.52
N LEU A 25 -7.02 20.64 27.80
CA LEU A 25 -6.86 20.82 26.34
C LEU A 25 -5.49 21.41 26.00
N SER A 26 -5.03 22.41 26.75
CA SER A 26 -3.72 23.05 26.49
C SER A 26 -2.56 22.09 26.71
N LEU A 27 -2.63 21.23 27.74
CA LEU A 27 -1.59 20.23 28.01
C LEU A 27 -1.47 19.23 26.86
N GLN A 28 -2.59 18.80 26.25
CA GLN A 28 -2.55 17.89 25.09
C GLN A 28 -1.94 18.51 23.81
N LEU A 29 -1.95 19.84 23.68
CA LEU A 29 -1.36 20.51 22.52
C LEU A 29 0.13 20.79 22.70
N VAL A 30 0.57 20.98 23.94
CA VAL A 30 1.97 21.33 24.27
C VAL A 30 2.82 20.09 24.51
N ASP A 31 2.22 19.01 25.01
CA ASP A 31 2.90 17.72 25.17
C ASP A 31 2.90 16.97 23.83
N GLU A 32 4.09 16.85 23.22
CA GLU A 32 4.27 16.18 21.93
C GLU A 32 3.87 14.71 21.97
N GLU A 33 3.99 14.06 23.14
CA GLU A 33 3.66 12.65 23.35
C GLU A 33 2.18 12.44 23.73
N ALA A 34 1.47 13.50 24.12
CA ALA A 34 0.07 13.38 24.51
C ALA A 34 -0.82 13.04 23.31
N PRO A 35 -1.82 12.17 23.50
CA PRO A 35 -2.76 11.86 22.44
C PRO A 35 -3.65 13.05 22.13
N LYS A 36 -3.47 13.66 20.95
CA LYS A 36 -4.26 14.75 20.37
C LYS A 36 -5.68 14.35 19.91
N THR A 37 -6.21 13.22 20.39
CA THR A 37 -7.48 12.65 19.91
C THR A 37 -8.68 13.56 20.16
N ALA A 38 -8.64 14.40 21.19
CA ALA A 38 -9.69 15.38 21.49
C ALA A 38 -9.86 16.46 20.41
N PHE A 39 -8.86 16.63 19.53
CA PHE A 39 -8.83 17.63 18.46
C PHE A 39 -9.15 17.06 17.08
N LEU A 40 -9.32 15.73 16.96
CA LEU A 40 -9.69 15.11 15.69
C LEU A 40 -11.14 15.46 15.32
N PRO A 41 -11.40 16.05 14.14
CA PRO A 41 -12.77 16.34 13.68
C PRO A 41 -13.61 15.07 13.49
N GLY A 42 -12.92 13.95 13.24
CA GLY A 42 -13.47 12.62 13.03
C GLY A 42 -12.32 11.61 12.87
N PRO A 43 -12.63 10.31 12.87
CA PRO A 43 -11.64 9.28 12.57
C PRO A 43 -11.00 9.53 11.20
N MET A 44 -9.75 9.13 11.01
CA MET A 44 -9.10 9.16 9.71
C MET A 44 -9.49 7.96 8.85
N THR A 45 -9.18 8.01 7.56
CA THR A 45 -9.33 6.87 6.66
C THR A 45 -8.45 5.72 7.10
N HIS A 46 -8.82 4.51 6.68
CA HIS A 46 -8.02 3.33 6.92
C HIS A 46 -6.58 3.49 6.37
N GLY A 47 -6.39 4.30 5.33
CA GLY A 47 -5.08 4.57 4.74
C GLY A 47 -4.09 5.23 5.69
N HIS A 48 -4.55 6.17 6.51
CA HIS A 48 -3.67 7.06 7.28
C HIS A 48 -3.91 7.06 8.79
N HIS A 49 -4.87 6.29 9.32
CA HIS A 49 -5.12 6.23 10.77
C HIS A 49 -3.88 5.96 11.64
N GLN A 50 -2.87 5.26 11.11
CA GLN A 50 -1.63 4.96 11.83
C GLN A 50 -0.78 6.21 12.17
N ILE A 51 -1.01 7.34 11.48
CA ILE A 51 -0.31 8.61 11.71
C ILE A 51 -1.24 9.72 12.23
N GLU A 52 -2.45 9.37 12.69
CA GLU A 52 -3.48 10.35 13.06
C GLU A 52 -3.11 11.30 14.22
N MET A 53 -2.09 10.91 14.99
CA MET A 53 -1.58 11.68 16.12
C MET A 53 -0.55 12.74 15.71
N GLN A 54 -0.08 12.72 14.45
CA GLN A 54 0.89 13.66 13.89
C GLN A 54 0.22 14.62 12.90
N CYS A 55 -0.62 15.53 13.41
CA CYS A 55 -1.42 16.45 12.59
C CYS A 55 -0.56 17.28 11.61
N SER A 56 0.67 17.63 11.99
CA SER A 56 1.61 18.40 11.16
C SER A 56 2.05 17.66 9.91
N VAL A 57 1.96 16.32 9.87
CA VAL A 57 2.27 15.54 8.67
C VAL A 57 1.36 15.95 7.51
N CYS A 58 0.09 16.25 7.78
CA CYS A 58 -0.84 16.70 6.74
C CYS A 58 -0.98 18.23 6.71
N HIS A 59 -0.97 18.90 7.87
CA HIS A 59 -1.32 20.31 7.97
C HIS A 59 -0.12 21.26 8.03
N GLY A 60 1.11 20.73 8.12
CA GLY A 60 2.31 21.48 8.47
C GLY A 60 2.25 22.07 9.88
N ASP A 61 3.32 22.77 10.24
CA ASP A 61 3.32 23.58 11.46
C ASP A 61 2.36 24.76 11.26
N GLY A 62 1.45 24.99 12.22
CA GLY A 62 0.57 26.17 12.19
C GLY A 62 -0.73 26.08 11.38
N PHE A 63 -0.97 24.96 10.65
CA PHE A 63 -2.16 24.78 9.79
C PHE A 63 -2.23 25.83 8.65
N ASP A 64 -1.08 26.07 8.04
CA ASP A 64 -0.77 27.35 7.41
C ASP A 64 -1.37 27.59 6.01
N SER A 65 -1.61 26.56 5.17
CA SER A 65 -2.19 26.79 3.83
C SER A 65 -2.66 25.53 3.08
N GLU A 66 -3.49 25.73 2.05
CA GLU A 66 -3.85 24.72 1.04
C GLU A 66 -2.62 24.19 0.29
N THR A 67 -1.61 25.04 0.05
CA THR A 67 -0.35 24.61 -0.60
C THR A 67 0.44 23.66 0.29
N THR A 68 0.50 23.93 1.59
CA THR A 68 1.13 23.06 2.58
C THR A 68 0.46 21.69 2.58
N LEU A 69 -0.87 21.66 2.65
CA LEU A 69 -1.66 20.42 2.62
C LEU A 69 -1.48 19.65 1.31
N GLN A 70 -1.48 20.35 0.17
CA GLN A 70 -1.24 19.73 -1.12
C GLN A 70 0.16 19.10 -1.21
N ASN A 71 1.18 19.79 -0.72
CA ASN A 71 2.56 19.28 -0.74
C ASN A 71 2.70 18.07 0.18
N ALA A 72 2.11 18.08 1.37
CA ALA A 72 2.10 16.93 2.28
C ALA A 72 1.59 15.64 1.59
N CYS A 73 0.53 15.73 0.79
CA CYS A 73 0.05 14.60 0.00
C CYS A 73 1.07 14.15 -1.07
N VAL A 74 1.64 15.12 -1.80
CA VAL A 74 2.58 14.87 -2.91
C VAL A 74 3.93 14.33 -2.41
N ASP A 75 4.38 14.74 -1.23
CA ASP A 75 5.64 14.28 -0.66
C ASP A 75 5.61 12.77 -0.34
N CYS A 76 4.43 12.19 -0.11
CA CYS A 76 4.26 10.74 0.07
C CYS A 76 3.79 10.01 -1.20
N HIS A 77 2.92 10.62 -2.00
CA HIS A 77 2.27 9.93 -3.14
C HIS A 77 2.77 10.38 -4.52
N GLY A 78 3.58 11.43 -4.62
CA GLY A 78 4.02 12.02 -5.88
C GLY A 78 4.79 11.05 -6.77
N GLU A 79 5.74 10.30 -6.20
CA GLU A 79 6.47 9.26 -6.93
C GLU A 79 5.53 8.15 -7.40
N GLN A 80 4.59 7.72 -6.56
CA GLN A 80 3.60 6.69 -6.93
C GLN A 80 2.69 7.15 -8.08
N LEU A 81 2.34 8.44 -8.13
CA LEU A 81 1.57 9.03 -9.23
C LEU A 81 2.39 9.07 -10.53
N ASP A 82 3.69 9.37 -10.45
CA ASP A 82 4.59 9.38 -11.60
C ASP A 82 4.79 7.95 -12.15
N ASP A 83 5.09 6.99 -11.28
CA ASP A 83 5.23 5.57 -11.63
C ASP A 83 3.93 4.97 -12.20
N ALA A 84 2.77 5.46 -11.73
CA ALA A 84 1.45 5.11 -12.24
C ALA A 84 1.12 5.77 -13.60
N GLN A 85 1.95 6.69 -14.09
CA GLN A 85 1.67 7.53 -15.25
C GLN A 85 0.30 8.20 -15.11
N ASP A 86 0.14 8.96 -14.03
CA ASP A 86 -1.13 9.55 -13.61
C ASP A 86 -2.00 9.98 -14.80
N SER A 87 -3.17 9.36 -14.91
CA SER A 87 -4.13 9.59 -15.98
C SER A 87 -4.78 10.96 -15.87
N HIS A 88 -4.74 11.59 -14.70
CA HIS A 88 -5.30 12.91 -14.44
C HIS A 88 -4.27 13.80 -13.70
N PRO A 89 -3.08 14.03 -14.30
CA PRO A 89 -2.05 14.82 -13.66
C PRO A 89 -2.45 16.28 -13.63
N LYS A 90 -1.95 17.01 -12.63
CA LYS A 90 -2.16 18.46 -12.48
C LYS A 90 -1.93 19.25 -13.78
N SER A 91 -0.97 18.82 -14.60
CA SER A 91 -0.64 19.44 -15.89
C SER A 91 -1.81 19.47 -16.88
N LYS A 92 -2.72 18.48 -16.86
CA LYS A 92 -3.95 18.47 -17.67
C LYS A 92 -4.89 19.59 -17.27
N PHE A 93 -4.95 19.91 -15.99
CA PHE A 93 -5.87 20.91 -15.43
C PHE A 93 -5.29 22.32 -15.41
N THR A 94 -3.97 22.47 -15.45
CA THR A 94 -3.33 23.78 -15.68
C THR A 94 -3.30 24.19 -17.16
N ASN A 95 -3.64 23.29 -18.07
CA ASN A 95 -3.76 23.59 -19.49
C ASN A 95 -4.99 24.48 -19.74
N PRO A 96 -4.84 25.70 -20.30
CA PRO A 96 -5.96 26.61 -20.51
C PRO A 96 -7.12 26.05 -21.34
N ARG A 97 -6.88 25.03 -22.17
CA ARG A 97 -7.91 24.34 -22.96
C ARG A 97 -8.92 23.55 -22.14
N ASN A 98 -8.58 23.23 -20.89
CA ASN A 98 -9.41 22.48 -19.96
C ASN A 98 -9.89 23.35 -18.79
N ALA A 99 -9.76 24.67 -18.88
CA ALA A 99 -10.06 25.58 -17.77
C ALA A 99 -11.54 25.52 -17.34
N ASP A 100 -12.44 25.23 -18.27
CA ASP A 100 -13.87 25.00 -18.05
C ASP A 100 -14.14 23.78 -17.15
N ARG A 101 -13.31 22.73 -17.26
CA ARG A 101 -13.44 21.51 -16.42
C ARG A 101 -13.25 21.79 -14.92
N LEU A 102 -12.55 22.89 -14.58
CA LEU A 102 -12.32 23.29 -13.19
C LEU A 102 -13.46 24.15 -12.61
N ALA A 103 -14.54 24.39 -13.36
CA ALA A 103 -15.66 25.19 -12.87
C ALA A 103 -16.43 24.52 -11.72
N ASN A 104 -16.49 23.18 -11.71
CA ASN A 104 -17.25 22.40 -10.73
C ASN A 104 -16.36 21.81 -9.63
N VAL A 105 -15.17 21.33 -9.99
CA VAL A 105 -14.19 20.75 -9.07
C VAL A 105 -12.78 21.20 -9.43
N ASP A 106 -12.01 21.59 -8.41
CA ASP A 106 -10.59 21.86 -8.60
C ASP A 106 -9.76 20.57 -8.54
N ALA A 107 -9.73 19.81 -9.63
CA ALA A 107 -8.95 18.57 -9.75
C ALA A 107 -7.41 18.78 -9.71
N ARG A 108 -6.92 20.00 -9.43
CA ARG A 108 -5.50 20.27 -9.18
C ARG A 108 -5.09 19.98 -7.73
N LEU A 109 -6.06 19.79 -6.84
CA LEU A 109 -5.87 19.61 -5.41
C LEU A 109 -6.40 18.25 -4.96
N CYS A 110 -5.59 17.48 -4.23
CA CYS A 110 -5.98 16.17 -3.71
C CYS A 110 -7.24 16.29 -2.82
N VAL A 111 -7.27 17.34 -1.99
CA VAL A 111 -8.33 17.56 -1.01
C VAL A 111 -9.65 18.08 -1.57
N SER A 112 -9.70 18.39 -2.88
CA SER A 112 -10.97 18.68 -3.56
C SER A 112 -11.82 17.43 -3.74
N CYS A 113 -11.20 16.26 -3.79
CA CYS A 113 -11.88 14.97 -3.93
C CYS A 113 -11.75 14.12 -2.65
N HIS A 114 -10.57 14.10 -2.05
CA HIS A 114 -10.25 13.28 -0.89
C HIS A 114 -10.39 14.05 0.42
N VAL A 115 -11.16 13.51 1.36
CA VAL A 115 -11.41 14.11 2.68
C VAL A 115 -11.06 13.11 3.77
N GLU A 116 -9.93 13.34 4.45
CA GLU A 116 -9.33 12.34 5.33
C GLU A 116 -10.15 12.03 6.60
N HIS A 117 -10.65 13.06 7.28
CA HIS A 117 -11.41 12.93 8.54
C HIS A 117 -12.89 12.50 8.33
N ARG A 118 -13.20 11.84 7.21
CA ARG A 118 -14.55 11.44 6.80
C ARG A 118 -14.56 10.01 6.21
N PRO A 119 -14.12 8.99 6.96
CA PRO A 119 -13.92 7.64 6.45
C PRO A 119 -15.21 6.98 5.94
N GLU A 120 -16.38 7.49 6.31
CA GLU A 120 -17.65 7.04 5.74
C GLU A 120 -17.80 7.33 4.24
N LEU A 121 -16.91 8.14 3.67
CA LEU A 121 -16.82 8.41 2.22
C LEU A 121 -15.84 7.46 1.50
N ASP A 122 -15.17 6.53 2.19
CA ASP A 122 -14.37 5.48 1.54
C ASP A 122 -15.31 4.39 1.01
N VAL A 123 -15.40 4.32 -0.31
CA VAL A 123 -16.28 3.40 -1.05
C VAL A 123 -15.55 2.11 -1.47
N GLY A 124 -14.51 1.73 -0.73
CA GLY A 124 -13.72 0.52 -0.98
C GLY A 124 -12.43 0.78 -1.76
N MET A 125 -12.18 2.03 -2.17
CA MET A 125 -11.00 2.44 -2.93
C MET A 125 -9.80 2.80 -2.03
N GLY A 126 -9.98 2.79 -0.70
CA GLY A 126 -8.90 3.08 0.24
C GLY A 126 -8.57 4.56 0.36
N VAL A 127 -9.40 5.40 -0.27
CA VAL A 127 -9.42 6.85 -0.22
C VAL A 127 -10.88 7.27 -0.19
N THR A 128 -11.16 8.42 0.40
CA THR A 128 -12.51 8.98 0.40
C THR A 128 -12.81 9.62 -0.94
N LEU A 129 -13.95 9.29 -1.54
CA LEU A 129 -14.34 9.81 -2.84
C LEU A 129 -15.87 9.76 -2.96
N PRO A 130 -16.55 10.89 -3.18
CA PRO A 130 -17.97 10.88 -3.53
C PRO A 130 -18.21 10.08 -4.82
N MET A 131 -19.24 9.22 -4.84
CA MET A 131 -19.49 8.32 -5.98
C MET A 131 -19.81 9.06 -7.29
N ASP A 132 -20.37 10.26 -7.21
CA ASP A 132 -20.73 11.11 -8.35
C ASP A 132 -19.58 12.01 -8.82
N MET A 133 -18.40 11.91 -8.20
CA MET A 133 -17.26 12.79 -8.48
C MET A 133 -16.90 12.81 -9.98
N CYS A 134 -16.92 11.64 -10.64
CA CYS A 134 -16.61 11.52 -12.07
C CYS A 134 -17.61 12.27 -12.95
N ALA A 135 -18.89 12.34 -12.55
CA ALA A 135 -19.96 12.95 -13.33
C ALA A 135 -19.77 14.46 -13.50
N HIS A 136 -19.10 15.14 -12.55
CA HIS A 136 -18.83 16.58 -12.65
C HIS A 136 -18.04 17.00 -13.91
N CYS A 137 -17.35 16.06 -14.56
CA CYS A 137 -16.66 16.25 -15.83
C CYS A 137 -17.10 15.28 -16.95
N HIS A 138 -17.73 14.16 -16.61
CA HIS A 138 -18.09 13.08 -17.54
C HIS A 138 -19.61 12.84 -17.67
N GLU A 139 -20.45 13.81 -17.28
CA GLU A 139 -21.93 13.66 -17.29
C GLU A 139 -22.52 13.19 -18.63
N ASP A 140 -21.94 13.63 -19.76
CA ASP A 140 -22.44 13.38 -21.12
C ASP A 140 -21.58 12.35 -21.90
N ILE A 141 -20.83 11.50 -21.22
CA ILE A 141 -19.81 10.62 -21.85
C ILE A 141 -20.41 9.67 -22.90
N GLU A 142 -21.68 9.30 -22.78
CA GLU A 142 -22.39 8.43 -23.71
C GLU A 142 -22.48 9.00 -25.13
N LYS A 143 -22.44 10.35 -25.28
CA LYS A 143 -22.41 11.01 -26.59
C LYS A 143 -21.15 10.67 -27.38
N ASP A 144 -20.03 10.52 -26.68
CA ASP A 144 -18.72 10.19 -27.25
C ASP A 144 -18.39 8.69 -27.15
N ARG A 145 -19.08 7.98 -26.26
CA ARG A 145 -18.91 6.55 -25.96
C ARG A 145 -20.27 5.86 -25.82
N PRO A 146 -20.90 5.43 -26.92
CA PRO A 146 -22.20 4.74 -26.87
C PRO A 146 -22.23 3.51 -25.96
N SER A 147 -21.07 2.88 -25.70
CA SER A 147 -20.97 1.76 -24.75
C SER A 147 -21.30 2.13 -23.29
N HIS A 148 -21.32 3.43 -22.96
CA HIS A 148 -21.64 3.95 -21.62
C HIS A 148 -23.11 4.33 -21.45
N GLU A 149 -23.94 4.17 -22.50
CA GLU A 149 -25.36 4.50 -22.43
C GLU A 149 -26.09 3.66 -21.37
N GLY A 150 -26.78 4.34 -20.46
CA GLY A 150 -27.56 3.70 -19.40
C GLY A 150 -26.76 3.20 -18.19
N MET A 151 -25.45 3.46 -18.12
CA MET A 151 -24.64 3.18 -16.93
C MET A 151 -24.90 4.23 -15.83
N GLY A 152 -24.93 3.77 -14.58
CA GLY A 152 -25.01 4.66 -13.42
C GLY A 152 -23.68 5.37 -13.15
N PHE A 153 -23.72 6.61 -12.66
CA PHE A 153 -22.51 7.37 -12.29
C PHE A 153 -21.69 6.72 -11.16
N ASP A 154 -22.33 5.86 -10.37
CA ASP A 154 -21.70 5.07 -9.31
C ASP A 154 -20.95 3.84 -9.82
N THR A 155 -20.95 3.58 -11.13
CA THR A 155 -20.33 2.37 -11.70
C THR A 155 -18.95 2.59 -12.31
N CYS A 156 -18.51 3.85 -12.45
CA CYS A 156 -17.27 4.20 -13.14
C CYS A 156 -16.03 3.62 -12.45
N ALA A 157 -16.02 3.65 -11.11
CA ALA A 157 -14.94 3.17 -10.26
C ALA A 157 -15.05 1.68 -9.90
N ASN A 158 -15.99 0.95 -10.51
CA ASN A 158 -16.07 -0.49 -10.31
C ASN A 158 -14.83 -1.18 -10.88
N ALA A 159 -14.49 -2.30 -10.25
CA ALA A 159 -13.32 -3.06 -10.65
C ALA A 159 -13.36 -3.47 -12.12
N GLY A 160 -12.27 -3.15 -12.81
CA GLY A 160 -12.08 -3.40 -14.22
C GLY A 160 -12.67 -2.33 -15.16
N CYS A 161 -13.29 -1.26 -14.67
CA CYS A 161 -13.75 -0.12 -15.49
C CYS A 161 -12.69 0.98 -15.58
N HIS A 162 -12.74 2.00 -14.70
CA HIS A 162 -11.83 3.14 -14.72
C HIS A 162 -11.34 3.51 -13.32
N ASN A 163 -10.11 4.00 -13.27
CA ASN A 163 -9.52 4.62 -12.08
C ASN A 163 -9.21 6.09 -12.38
N PHE A 164 -9.11 6.92 -11.34
CA PHE A 164 -8.72 8.32 -11.57
C PHE A 164 -7.22 8.42 -11.92
N HIS A 165 -6.34 7.86 -11.10
CA HIS A 165 -4.89 7.99 -11.31
C HIS A 165 -4.30 6.86 -12.17
N ASP A 166 -4.47 5.59 -11.81
CA ASP A 166 -3.81 4.45 -12.48
C ASP A 166 -4.78 3.66 -13.37
N ASN A 167 -4.78 3.94 -14.67
CA ASN A 167 -5.53 3.17 -15.68
C ASN A 167 -4.64 2.23 -16.48
N ARG A 168 -3.41 1.92 -16.05
CA ARG A 168 -2.46 1.18 -16.90
C ARG A 168 -2.95 -0.23 -17.27
N ALA A 169 -3.83 -0.82 -16.46
CA ALA A 169 -4.48 -2.10 -16.75
C ALA A 169 -5.81 -1.96 -17.52
N LEU A 170 -6.29 -0.73 -17.69
CA LEU A 170 -7.65 -0.37 -18.12
C LEU A 170 -7.65 0.51 -19.38
N TYR A 171 -6.49 0.94 -19.86
CA TYR A 171 -6.38 1.62 -21.14
C TYR A 171 -6.85 0.71 -22.27
N GLU A 172 -7.55 1.30 -23.24
CA GLU A 172 -8.19 0.55 -24.32
C GLU A 172 -7.20 -0.28 -25.14
N ASP A 173 -6.00 0.26 -25.42
CA ASP A 173 -4.95 -0.46 -26.13
C ASP A 173 -4.42 -1.66 -25.34
N PHE A 174 -4.30 -1.53 -24.02
CA PHE A 174 -3.93 -2.61 -23.14
C PHE A 174 -5.03 -3.69 -23.09
N LEU A 175 -6.31 -3.29 -22.95
CA LEU A 175 -7.45 -4.21 -23.00
C LEU A 175 -7.48 -4.99 -24.32
N LEU A 176 -7.29 -4.31 -25.46
CA LEU A 176 -7.22 -4.94 -26.77
C LEU A 176 -6.03 -5.90 -26.91
N ALA A 177 -4.86 -5.52 -26.41
CA ALA A 177 -3.66 -6.35 -26.48
C ALA A 177 -3.79 -7.67 -25.71
N HIS A 178 -4.65 -7.70 -24.69
CA HIS A 178 -4.90 -8.87 -23.84
C HIS A 178 -6.23 -9.59 -24.15
N ALA A 179 -6.93 -9.21 -25.22
CA ALA A 179 -8.19 -9.83 -25.59
C ALA A 179 -8.01 -11.27 -26.09
N GLY A 180 -8.83 -12.20 -25.59
CA GLY A 180 -8.83 -13.61 -26.02
C GLY A 180 -7.66 -14.45 -25.52
N GLU A 181 -6.89 -13.96 -24.55
CA GLU A 181 -5.87 -14.75 -23.86
C GLU A 181 -6.49 -15.89 -23.05
N PRO A 182 -5.83 -17.08 -22.97
CA PRO A 182 -6.30 -18.14 -22.10
C PRO A 182 -6.24 -17.70 -20.64
N TRP A 183 -7.28 -18.06 -19.86
CA TRP A 183 -7.41 -17.68 -18.45
C TRP A 183 -6.20 -18.07 -17.57
N LEU A 184 -5.44 -19.09 -17.98
CA LEU A 184 -4.18 -19.51 -17.35
C LEU A 184 -3.06 -19.54 -18.40
N LYS A 185 -1.98 -18.80 -18.13
CA LYS A 185 -0.78 -18.72 -18.97
C LYS A 185 0.07 -19.98 -18.84
N GLN A 186 0.92 -20.21 -19.84
CA GLN A 186 1.85 -21.35 -19.86
C GLN A 186 3.25 -20.87 -20.29
N PRO A 187 4.27 -20.93 -19.41
CA PRO A 187 4.20 -21.33 -18.01
C PRO A 187 3.50 -20.27 -17.13
N ALA A 188 2.76 -20.72 -16.10
CA ALA A 188 2.23 -19.85 -15.04
C ALA A 188 3.24 -19.77 -13.90
N GLN A 189 4.18 -18.82 -13.99
CA GLN A 189 5.29 -18.67 -13.07
C GLN A 189 5.59 -17.19 -12.81
N GLN A 190 5.91 -16.87 -11.56
CA GLN A 190 6.46 -15.57 -11.20
C GLN A 190 7.83 -15.35 -11.83
N ALA A 191 8.18 -14.07 -12.03
CA ALA A 191 9.53 -13.67 -12.40
C ALA A 191 10.59 -14.31 -11.47
N PRO A 192 11.70 -14.84 -12.03
CA PRO A 192 12.73 -15.49 -11.24
C PRO A 192 13.42 -14.50 -10.29
N ARG A 193 13.97 -15.01 -9.18
CA ARG A 193 14.84 -14.21 -8.31
C ARG A 193 16.24 -14.22 -8.91
N ASP A 194 16.84 -13.05 -9.16
CA ASP A 194 18.17 -12.96 -9.80
C ASP A 194 19.15 -11.97 -9.13
N LEU A 195 18.77 -11.38 -7.99
CA LEU A 195 19.50 -10.32 -7.29
C LEU A 195 20.92 -10.73 -6.83
N LEU A 196 21.07 -11.89 -6.17
CA LEU A 196 22.33 -12.26 -5.52
C LEU A 196 23.50 -12.36 -6.52
N ALA A 197 23.26 -12.90 -7.71
CA ALA A 197 24.31 -13.05 -8.73
C ALA A 197 24.77 -11.72 -9.34
N ARG A 198 23.99 -10.64 -9.19
CA ARG A 198 24.25 -9.34 -9.82
C ARG A 198 24.84 -8.32 -8.86
N GLN A 199 24.35 -8.27 -7.61
CA GLN A 199 24.80 -7.34 -6.57
C GLN A 199 26.21 -7.66 -6.04
N MET A 200 26.65 -8.93 -6.06
CA MET A 200 28.00 -9.34 -5.62
C MET A 200 29.17 -8.87 -6.53
N ARG A 201 28.92 -7.96 -7.48
CA ARG A 201 29.94 -7.33 -8.33
C ARG A 201 30.27 -5.90 -7.90
N ASP A 202 29.57 -5.38 -6.90
CA ASP A 202 29.79 -4.06 -6.34
C ASP A 202 30.84 -4.13 -5.23
N GLU A 203 32.00 -3.50 -5.44
CA GLU A 203 33.11 -3.51 -4.48
C GLU A 203 32.77 -2.76 -3.17
N ASP A 204 31.94 -1.72 -3.24
CA ASP A 204 31.53 -0.96 -2.06
C ASP A 204 30.57 -1.80 -1.21
N LEU A 205 29.63 -2.51 -1.83
CA LEU A 205 28.76 -3.47 -1.14
C LEU A 205 29.59 -4.60 -0.50
N MET A 206 30.55 -5.17 -1.24
CA MET A 206 31.42 -6.21 -0.71
C MET A 206 32.28 -5.72 0.46
N ALA A 207 32.68 -4.45 0.47
CA ALA A 207 33.38 -3.84 1.59
C ALA A 207 32.46 -3.69 2.82
N LEU A 208 31.21 -3.25 2.63
CA LEU A 208 30.21 -3.19 3.70
C LEU A 208 29.97 -4.58 4.32
N MET A 209 29.77 -5.60 3.48
CA MET A 209 29.52 -6.98 3.93
C MET A 209 30.66 -7.54 4.78
N ARG A 210 31.92 -7.21 4.49
CA ARG A 210 33.06 -7.67 5.29
C ARG A 210 33.11 -7.05 6.68
N GLY A 211 32.41 -5.95 6.91
CA GLY A 211 32.45 -5.21 8.16
C GLY A 211 33.84 -4.65 8.47
N HIS A 212 33.98 -4.10 9.68
CA HIS A 212 35.25 -3.54 10.17
C HIS A 212 35.51 -3.94 11.61
N GLY A 213 36.78 -4.20 11.94
CA GLY A 213 37.18 -4.64 13.28
C GLY A 213 36.82 -6.11 13.56
N GLU A 214 37.01 -6.51 14.82
CA GLU A 214 36.69 -7.85 15.31
C GLU A 214 35.44 -7.81 16.18
N ALA A 215 34.63 -8.87 16.11
CA ALA A 215 33.54 -9.08 17.06
C ALA A 215 34.11 -9.34 18.47
N PRO A 216 33.42 -8.93 19.55
CA PRO A 216 33.82 -9.25 20.92
C PRO A 216 34.05 -10.76 21.09
N ALA A 217 35.08 -11.14 21.85
CA ALA A 217 35.45 -12.55 22.02
C ALA A 217 34.39 -13.40 22.73
N ASP A 218 33.46 -12.76 23.45
CA ASP A 218 32.32 -13.35 24.15
C ASP A 218 31.00 -13.25 23.37
N ALA A 219 31.00 -12.68 22.17
CA ALA A 219 29.82 -12.63 21.31
C ALA A 219 29.40 -14.05 20.91
N ALA A 220 28.16 -14.42 21.27
CA ALA A 220 27.62 -15.72 20.92
C ALA A 220 27.22 -15.76 19.44
N VAL A 221 27.60 -16.82 18.73
CA VAL A 221 27.05 -17.08 17.40
C VAL A 221 25.60 -17.54 17.57
N PRO A 222 24.61 -16.83 17.02
CA PRO A 222 23.21 -17.18 17.18
C PRO A 222 22.90 -18.50 16.46
N GLU A 223 21.92 -19.25 16.99
CA GLU A 223 21.37 -20.40 16.29
C GLU A 223 20.82 -19.96 14.91
N HIS A 224 20.96 -20.82 13.92
CA HIS A 224 20.46 -20.62 12.54
C HIS A 224 21.14 -19.52 11.70
N TRP A 225 22.26 -18.94 12.16
CA TRP A 225 23.08 -18.09 11.30
C TRP A 225 23.66 -18.88 10.10
N ASP A 226 24.20 -20.07 10.38
CA ASP A 226 24.74 -20.97 9.37
C ASP A 226 23.63 -21.40 8.40
N GLY A 227 23.84 -21.14 7.10
CA GLY A 227 22.87 -21.42 6.03
C GLY A 227 21.85 -20.29 5.77
N SER A 228 21.99 -19.15 6.45
CA SER A 228 21.30 -17.91 6.05
C SER A 228 21.92 -17.34 4.77
N ALA A 229 21.13 -16.57 4.01
CA ALA A 229 21.64 -15.89 2.81
C ALA A 229 22.80 -14.92 3.12
N HIS A 230 22.80 -14.31 4.31
CA HIS A 230 23.89 -13.44 4.77
C HIS A 230 25.17 -14.24 5.05
N ALA A 231 25.08 -15.38 5.72
CA ALA A 231 26.23 -16.26 5.95
C ALA A 231 26.79 -16.80 4.63
N ASP A 232 25.93 -17.23 3.71
CA ASP A 232 26.33 -17.73 2.37
C ASP A 232 26.98 -16.64 1.51
N ALA A 233 26.55 -15.39 1.67
CA ALA A 233 27.13 -14.24 1.00
C ALA A 233 28.42 -13.74 1.68
N GLY A 234 28.76 -14.23 2.87
CA GLY A 234 29.97 -13.85 3.61
C GLY A 234 29.86 -12.54 4.38
N VAL A 235 28.64 -12.14 4.78
CA VAL A 235 28.42 -10.98 5.66
C VAL A 235 29.05 -11.26 7.03
N ALA A 236 29.91 -10.38 7.51
CA ALA A 236 30.51 -10.49 8.83
C ALA A 236 29.55 -9.99 9.91
N CYS A 237 29.64 -10.53 11.13
CA CYS A 237 28.84 -10.06 12.26
C CYS A 237 29.05 -8.56 12.52
N THR A 238 30.29 -8.08 12.35
CA THR A 238 30.64 -6.67 12.53
C THR A 238 30.08 -5.75 11.45
N ALA A 239 29.57 -6.28 10.33
CA ALA A 239 28.87 -5.49 9.32
C ALA A 239 27.51 -5.00 9.82
N CYS A 240 26.86 -5.75 10.73
CA CYS A 240 25.59 -5.36 11.33
C CYS A 240 25.76 -4.79 12.74
N HIS A 241 26.61 -5.41 13.56
CA HIS A 241 26.73 -5.06 14.97
C HIS A 241 27.80 -3.99 15.24
N GLY A 242 28.65 -3.65 14.26
CA GLY A 242 29.86 -2.83 14.48
C GLY A 242 31.03 -3.66 15.03
N GLY A 243 32.20 -3.05 15.19
CA GLY A 243 33.43 -3.74 15.64
C GLY A 243 34.01 -3.18 16.93
N GLY A 244 34.62 -4.05 17.75
CA GLY A 244 35.28 -3.66 19.00
C GLY A 244 34.35 -2.92 19.97
N ASP A 245 34.79 -1.75 20.44
CA ASP A 245 34.02 -0.92 21.40
C ASP A 245 32.72 -0.34 20.83
N ASN A 246 32.52 -0.39 19.50
CA ASN A 246 31.28 0.06 18.84
C ASN A 246 30.27 -1.08 18.62
N TRP A 247 30.49 -2.25 19.20
CA TRP A 247 29.57 -3.39 19.09
C TRP A 247 28.23 -3.09 19.75
N VAL A 248 27.13 -3.37 19.04
CA VAL A 248 25.75 -3.25 19.51
C VAL A 248 25.05 -4.59 19.38
N ASP A 249 24.59 -5.18 20.49
CA ASP A 249 23.97 -6.51 20.48
C ASP A 249 22.67 -6.59 19.66
N SER A 250 21.90 -5.51 19.63
CA SER A 250 20.67 -5.39 18.85
C SER A 250 20.74 -4.13 18.00
N PRO A 251 21.30 -4.21 16.78
CA PRO A 251 21.40 -3.05 15.90
C PRO A 251 20.00 -2.56 15.52
N GLU A 252 19.89 -1.23 15.35
CA GLU A 252 18.66 -0.60 14.91
C GLU A 252 18.30 -1.03 13.47
N PRO A 253 17.01 -1.11 13.10
CA PRO A 253 16.59 -1.52 11.76
C PRO A 253 17.23 -0.71 10.61
N GLN A 254 17.62 0.54 10.85
CA GLN A 254 18.32 1.39 9.86
C GLN A 254 19.66 0.79 9.41
N GLN A 255 20.26 -0.11 10.20
CA GLN A 255 21.45 -0.84 9.77
C GLN A 255 21.19 -1.66 8.49
N CYS A 256 19.98 -2.19 8.32
CA CYS A 256 19.60 -2.94 7.12
C CYS A 256 19.66 -2.07 5.86
N ALA A 257 19.29 -0.78 5.97
CA ALA A 257 19.24 0.16 4.84
C ALA A 257 20.62 0.42 4.21
N THR A 258 21.71 0.13 4.91
CA THR A 258 23.06 0.26 4.36
C THR A 258 23.32 -0.66 3.16
N CYS A 259 22.61 -1.79 3.07
CA CYS A 259 22.67 -2.73 1.95
C CYS A 259 21.31 -2.92 1.26
N HIS A 260 20.21 -2.65 1.97
CA HIS A 260 18.82 -2.86 1.55
C HIS A 260 18.03 -1.54 1.51
N GLU A 261 18.64 -0.49 0.95
CA GLU A 261 18.02 0.84 0.85
C GLU A 261 16.65 0.79 0.14
N PRO A 262 16.49 0.14 -1.04
CA PRO A 262 15.20 0.08 -1.72
C PRO A 262 14.12 -0.65 -0.91
N GLU A 263 14.47 -1.76 -0.25
CA GLU A 263 13.53 -2.49 0.60
C GLU A 263 13.13 -1.69 1.84
N HIS A 264 14.08 -0.96 2.44
CA HIS A 264 13.82 -0.09 3.58
C HIS A 264 12.91 1.08 3.20
N GLU A 265 13.19 1.78 2.09
CA GLU A 265 12.34 2.84 1.56
C GLU A 265 10.92 2.34 1.27
N GLY A 266 10.80 1.20 0.56
CA GLY A 266 9.51 0.59 0.27
C GLY A 266 8.73 0.23 1.54
N PHE A 267 9.40 -0.34 2.55
CA PHE A 267 8.77 -0.65 3.84
C PHE A 267 8.22 0.61 4.52
N LEU A 268 9.00 1.69 4.57
CA LEU A 268 8.61 2.97 5.17
C LEU A 268 7.44 3.65 4.45
N GLN A 269 7.31 3.46 3.13
CA GLN A 269 6.17 3.97 2.35
C GLN A 269 4.88 3.15 2.54
N GLY A 270 4.97 1.92 3.03
CA GLY A 270 3.81 1.06 3.25
C GLY A 270 3.15 1.27 4.60
N ARG A 271 1.90 0.80 4.76
CA ARG A 271 1.16 0.91 6.04
C ARG A 271 1.87 0.27 7.23
N HIS A 272 2.79 -0.67 6.96
CA HIS A 272 3.58 -1.35 7.99
C HIS A 272 4.75 -0.51 8.52
N GLY A 273 5.35 0.36 7.70
CA GLY A 273 6.48 1.21 8.07
C GLY A 273 6.16 2.69 8.17
N MET A 274 4.98 3.15 7.72
CA MET A 274 4.64 4.58 7.66
C MET A 274 4.76 5.32 9.01
N ARG A 275 4.54 4.63 10.13
CA ARG A 275 4.75 5.21 11.46
C ARG A 275 6.21 5.58 11.68
N LEU A 276 7.11 4.65 11.37
CA LEU A 276 8.55 4.84 11.51
C LEU A 276 9.05 5.96 10.60
N ALA A 277 8.48 6.08 9.39
CA ALA A 277 8.78 7.17 8.48
C ALA A 277 8.47 8.56 9.07
N GLN A 278 7.50 8.63 9.98
CA GLN A 278 7.09 9.86 10.69
C GLN A 278 7.70 9.97 12.10
N GLY A 279 8.74 9.18 12.41
CA GLY A 279 9.41 9.21 13.72
C GLY A 279 8.56 8.69 14.89
N LEU A 280 7.47 7.96 14.59
CA LEU A 280 6.64 7.31 15.60
C LEU A 280 7.18 5.91 15.95
N SER A 281 6.73 5.37 17.08
CA SER A 281 7.02 3.99 17.46
C SER A 281 6.54 2.97 16.41
N PRO A 282 7.20 1.80 16.30
CA PRO A 282 6.76 0.71 15.43
C PRO A 282 5.28 0.40 15.58
N MET A 283 4.64 -0.01 14.48
CA MET A 283 3.25 -0.45 14.54
C MET A 283 3.14 -1.74 15.35
N THR A 284 2.06 -1.90 16.12
CA THR A 284 1.67 -3.18 16.71
C THR A 284 0.28 -3.62 16.22
N PRO A 285 -0.05 -4.92 16.21
CA PRO A 285 -1.38 -5.37 15.81
C PRO A 285 -2.53 -4.78 16.63
N SER A 286 -2.31 -4.35 17.88
CA SER A 286 -3.34 -3.67 18.68
C SER A 286 -3.72 -2.29 18.16
N GLN A 287 -2.89 -1.67 17.32
CA GLN A 287 -3.15 -0.36 16.71
C GLN A 287 -3.91 -0.50 15.39
N SER A 288 -4.07 -1.71 14.86
CA SER A 288 -4.78 -1.97 13.61
C SER A 288 -6.29 -1.94 13.80
N VAL A 289 -7.02 -1.46 12.79
CA VAL A 289 -8.49 -1.59 12.70
C VAL A 289 -8.95 -2.90 12.07
N LEU A 290 -8.03 -3.69 11.51
CA LEU A 290 -8.29 -5.04 10.98
C LEU A 290 -8.36 -6.09 12.10
N ASN A 291 -8.97 -7.23 11.80
CA ASN A 291 -8.98 -8.38 12.69
C ASN A 291 -7.59 -9.01 12.78
N MET A 292 -6.96 -8.87 13.95
CA MET A 292 -5.62 -9.38 14.24
C MET A 292 -5.65 -10.46 15.32
N HIS A 293 -4.60 -11.29 15.34
CA HIS A 293 -4.33 -12.23 16.42
C HIS A 293 -4.06 -11.49 17.75
N VAL A 294 -4.81 -11.82 18.80
CA VAL A 294 -4.70 -11.16 20.12
C VAL A 294 -3.33 -11.43 20.75
N GLU A 295 -2.80 -12.64 20.57
CA GLU A 295 -1.48 -13.07 21.01
C GLU A 295 -0.33 -12.30 20.33
N ALA A 296 -0.59 -11.68 19.18
CA ALA A 296 0.38 -10.84 18.47
C ALA A 296 0.26 -9.35 18.82
N SER A 297 -0.74 -8.94 19.63
CA SER A 297 -1.08 -7.54 19.92
C SER A 297 0.08 -6.62 20.32
N HIS A 298 1.07 -7.17 21.03
CA HIS A 298 2.22 -6.44 21.57
C HIS A 298 3.46 -6.49 20.68
N ARG A 299 3.43 -7.24 19.58
CA ARG A 299 4.61 -7.41 18.72
C ARG A 299 4.83 -6.15 17.90
N GLU A 300 6.02 -5.60 18.01
CA GLU A 300 6.45 -4.47 17.18
C GLU A 300 6.77 -4.93 15.76
N LEU A 301 6.32 -4.15 14.79
CA LEU A 301 6.52 -4.42 13.38
C LEU A 301 7.76 -3.68 12.86
N THR A 302 8.80 -4.44 12.54
CA THR A 302 10.10 -3.99 12.04
C THR A 302 10.55 -4.90 10.90
N CYS A 303 11.74 -4.66 10.33
CA CYS A 303 12.30 -5.50 9.27
C CYS A 303 12.41 -6.99 9.66
N ILE A 304 12.72 -7.28 10.94
CA ILE A 304 12.89 -8.65 11.43
C ILE A 304 11.58 -9.32 11.86
N SER A 305 10.45 -8.62 11.76
CA SER A 305 9.15 -9.19 12.13
C SER A 305 8.62 -10.16 11.06
N CYS A 306 9.05 -9.99 9.79
CA CYS A 306 8.67 -10.87 8.69
C CYS A 306 9.70 -11.98 8.46
N HIS A 307 10.97 -11.64 8.29
CA HIS A 307 12.10 -12.56 8.18
C HIS A 307 13.04 -12.34 9.38
N GLY A 308 12.96 -13.23 10.35
CA GLY A 308 13.61 -13.05 11.65
C GLY A 308 15.13 -12.97 11.58
N ALA A 309 15.74 -12.20 12.48
CA ALA A 309 17.15 -12.40 12.78
C ALA A 309 17.29 -13.69 13.62
N HIS A 310 18.26 -14.58 13.38
CA HIS A 310 19.37 -14.50 12.44
C HIS A 310 19.25 -15.48 11.25
N ASP A 311 18.06 -16.06 11.01
CA ASP A 311 17.81 -17.00 9.90
C ASP A 311 17.49 -16.30 8.57
N PHE A 312 16.88 -15.12 8.64
CA PHE A 312 16.37 -14.33 7.52
C PHE A 312 15.52 -15.16 6.55
N ASP A 313 14.69 -16.06 7.09
CA ASP A 313 13.92 -17.01 6.27
C ASP A 313 12.81 -16.34 5.44
N THR A 314 13.09 -16.14 4.15
CA THR A 314 12.13 -15.58 3.19
C THR A 314 10.93 -16.50 2.89
N GLN A 315 11.03 -17.81 3.15
CA GLN A 315 9.89 -18.73 2.99
C GLN A 315 8.90 -18.57 4.14
N LYS A 316 9.40 -18.41 5.37
CA LYS A 316 8.59 -18.05 6.53
C LYS A 316 7.95 -16.67 6.35
N ALA A 317 8.72 -15.68 5.89
CA ALA A 317 8.22 -14.33 5.61
C ALA A 317 7.13 -14.29 4.54
N ALA A 318 7.13 -15.24 3.60
CA ALA A 318 6.17 -15.25 2.50
C ALA A 318 4.74 -15.65 2.90
N VAL A 319 4.57 -16.34 4.04
CA VAL A 319 3.27 -16.86 4.50
C VAL A 319 3.13 -16.76 6.01
N ASP A 320 3.97 -17.49 6.76
CA ASP A 320 3.76 -17.78 8.18
C ASP A 320 3.81 -16.50 9.03
N SER A 321 4.70 -15.57 8.70
CA SER A 321 4.80 -14.29 9.41
C SER A 321 3.58 -13.38 9.17
N CYS A 322 2.93 -13.49 8.00
CA CYS A 322 1.73 -12.72 7.68
C CYS A 322 0.54 -13.23 8.52
N ILE A 323 0.25 -14.54 8.42
CA ILE A 323 -0.87 -15.17 9.14
C ILE A 323 -0.60 -15.31 10.65
N GLY A 324 0.64 -15.12 11.10
CA GLY A 324 0.97 -15.01 12.52
C GLY A 324 0.45 -13.74 13.19
N CYS A 325 0.07 -12.73 12.40
CA CYS A 325 -0.53 -11.47 12.87
C CYS A 325 -1.95 -11.27 12.34
N HIS A 326 -2.18 -11.54 11.04
CA HIS A 326 -3.47 -11.33 10.37
C HIS A 326 -4.46 -12.45 10.62
N ASN A 327 -5.66 -12.11 11.09
CA ASN A 327 -6.72 -13.06 11.46
C ASN A 327 -8.08 -12.70 10.82
N ASP A 328 -8.06 -12.13 9.62
CA ASP A 328 -9.27 -11.83 8.86
C ASP A 328 -9.71 -13.06 8.02
N GLU A 329 -10.92 -12.99 7.43
CA GLU A 329 -11.46 -14.11 6.65
C GLU A 329 -10.55 -14.44 5.45
N HIS A 330 -10.04 -13.43 4.76
CA HIS A 330 -9.18 -13.59 3.59
C HIS A 330 -7.87 -14.33 3.95
N SER A 331 -7.17 -13.87 5.00
CA SER A 331 -5.91 -14.51 5.44
C SER A 331 -6.14 -15.95 5.90
N ASN A 332 -7.25 -16.20 6.60
CA ASN A 332 -7.62 -17.52 7.10
C ASN A 332 -8.00 -18.52 5.99
N GLN A 333 -8.49 -18.04 4.85
CA GLN A 333 -8.84 -18.90 3.71
C GLN A 333 -7.65 -19.28 2.82
N TYR A 334 -6.52 -18.56 2.89
CA TYR A 334 -5.33 -18.86 2.09
C TYR A 334 -4.88 -20.31 2.18
N LEU A 335 -4.85 -20.92 3.38
CA LEU A 335 -4.38 -22.30 3.54
C LEU A 335 -5.25 -23.34 2.79
N ARG A 336 -6.48 -22.95 2.40
CA ARG A 336 -7.44 -23.78 1.66
C ARG A 336 -7.55 -23.39 0.18
N SER A 337 -6.75 -22.44 -0.29
CA SER A 337 -6.79 -21.95 -1.67
C SER A 337 -5.94 -22.82 -2.63
N PRO A 338 -6.23 -22.79 -3.94
CA PRO A 338 -5.38 -23.41 -4.95
C PRO A 338 -3.96 -22.85 -4.95
N HIS A 339 -3.81 -21.55 -4.68
CA HIS A 339 -2.53 -20.85 -4.58
C HIS A 339 -1.61 -21.45 -3.50
N HIS A 340 -2.14 -21.71 -2.31
CA HIS A 340 -1.37 -22.40 -1.27
C HIS A 340 -0.99 -23.83 -1.67
N ALA A 341 -1.86 -24.54 -2.40
CA ALA A 341 -1.56 -25.87 -2.90
C ALA A 341 -0.38 -25.86 -3.90
N LEU A 342 -0.27 -24.82 -4.74
CA LEU A 342 0.86 -24.63 -5.64
C LEU A 342 2.16 -24.35 -4.86
N TRP A 343 2.11 -23.47 -3.86
CA TRP A 343 3.29 -23.18 -3.02
C TRP A 343 3.81 -24.42 -2.29
N LYS A 344 2.91 -25.26 -1.75
CA LYS A 344 3.31 -26.54 -1.14
C LYS A 344 3.96 -27.51 -2.14
N GLN A 345 3.49 -27.54 -3.38
CA GLN A 345 4.08 -28.39 -4.44
C GLN A 345 5.46 -27.87 -4.84
N GLU A 346 5.61 -26.55 -5.02
CA GLU A 346 6.93 -25.93 -5.26
C GLU A 346 7.91 -26.23 -4.13
N LYS A 347 7.50 -26.07 -2.86
CA LYS A 347 8.36 -26.38 -1.70
C LYS A 347 8.80 -27.85 -1.63
N ARG A 348 8.02 -28.78 -2.20
CA ARG A 348 8.40 -30.19 -2.32
C ARG A 348 9.24 -30.50 -3.55
N GLY A 349 9.51 -29.52 -4.41
CA GLY A 349 10.21 -29.70 -5.69
C GLY A 349 9.35 -30.39 -6.76
N GLU A 350 8.03 -30.44 -6.59
CA GLU A 350 7.09 -31.05 -7.55
C GLU A 350 6.75 -30.09 -8.71
N LEU A 351 6.89 -28.79 -8.48
CA LEU A 351 6.74 -27.73 -9.48
C LEU A 351 8.01 -26.89 -9.55
N PRO A 352 8.29 -26.25 -10.71
CA PRO A 352 9.44 -25.36 -10.84
C PRO A 352 9.36 -24.15 -9.89
N PRO A 353 10.51 -23.52 -9.55
CA PRO A 353 10.54 -22.28 -8.78
C PRO A 353 9.69 -21.18 -9.43
N GLY A 354 8.91 -20.47 -8.61
CA GLY A 354 8.00 -19.42 -9.06
C GLY A 354 6.59 -19.89 -9.43
N SER A 355 6.29 -21.19 -9.36
CA SER A 355 4.93 -21.71 -9.56
C SER A 355 4.02 -21.52 -8.34
N GLY A 356 4.58 -21.37 -7.14
CA GLY A 356 3.85 -21.13 -5.90
C GLY A 356 3.33 -19.70 -5.82
N VAL A 357 2.19 -19.51 -5.15
CA VAL A 357 1.62 -18.19 -4.87
C VAL A 357 1.39 -18.10 -3.37
N THR A 358 1.89 -17.03 -2.76
CA THR A 358 1.91 -16.78 -1.32
C THR A 358 1.30 -15.43 -0.96
N CYS A 359 1.15 -15.13 0.33
CA CYS A 359 0.76 -13.79 0.79
C CYS A 359 1.70 -12.72 0.21
N ALA A 360 3.01 -12.93 0.32
CA ALA A 360 4.01 -12.02 -0.26
C ALA A 360 3.94 -11.94 -1.79
N THR A 361 3.49 -12.98 -2.50
CA THR A 361 3.35 -12.90 -3.96
C THR A 361 2.35 -11.83 -4.39
N CYS A 362 1.23 -11.69 -3.65
CA CYS A 362 0.17 -10.74 -3.98
C CYS A 362 0.41 -9.35 -3.38
N HIS A 363 0.85 -9.30 -2.13
CA HIS A 363 1.01 -8.05 -1.38
C HIS A 363 2.39 -7.42 -1.56
N MET A 364 3.40 -8.19 -1.92
CA MET A 364 4.79 -7.77 -2.08
C MET A 364 5.34 -8.34 -3.40
N PRO A 365 4.71 -8.03 -4.55
CA PRO A 365 5.06 -8.66 -5.82
C PRO A 365 6.52 -8.41 -6.22
N ARG A 366 7.01 -9.31 -7.06
CA ARG A 366 8.26 -9.06 -7.78
C ARG A 366 7.98 -8.13 -8.94
N GLU A 367 8.74 -7.06 -9.03
CA GLU A 367 8.61 -6.07 -10.08
C GLU A 367 9.93 -5.96 -10.85
N GLU A 368 9.83 -5.78 -12.16
CA GLU A 368 10.98 -5.50 -13.03
C GLU A 368 11.06 -4.01 -13.30
N LYS A 369 12.15 -3.35 -12.88
CA LYS A 369 12.45 -1.94 -13.18
C LYS A 369 13.85 -1.88 -13.78
N HIS A 370 13.96 -1.30 -14.98
CA HIS A 370 15.22 -1.19 -15.74
C HIS A 370 15.98 -2.51 -15.95
N GLY A 371 15.28 -3.65 -16.04
CA GLY A 371 15.89 -4.98 -16.23
C GLY A 371 16.35 -5.65 -14.92
N GLU A 372 16.05 -5.05 -13.77
CA GLU A 372 16.31 -5.58 -12.44
C GLU A 372 15.01 -6.03 -11.78
N ILE A 373 15.02 -7.22 -11.19
CA ILE A 373 13.87 -7.77 -10.47
C ILE A 373 14.07 -7.51 -8.99
N PHE A 374 13.16 -6.79 -8.37
CA PHE A 374 13.15 -6.55 -6.93
C PHE A 374 11.83 -7.00 -6.32
N VAL A 375 11.82 -7.21 -5.00
CA VAL A 375 10.60 -7.51 -4.24
C VAL A 375 10.07 -6.20 -3.68
N GLN A 376 8.81 -5.88 -3.98
CA GLN A 376 8.15 -4.70 -3.43
C GLN A 376 7.98 -4.83 -1.91
N HIS A 377 8.54 -3.90 -1.13
CA HIS A 377 8.39 -3.88 0.34
C HIS A 377 7.31 -2.94 0.85
N ASN A 378 6.72 -2.13 -0.03
CA ASN A 378 5.46 -1.45 0.24
C ASN A 378 4.29 -2.42 0.08
N GLN A 379 3.97 -3.18 1.14
CA GLN A 379 2.92 -4.21 1.08
C GLN A 379 1.50 -3.70 0.75
N SER A 380 1.30 -2.37 0.82
CA SER A 380 0.02 -1.74 0.53
C SER A 380 -0.09 -1.23 -0.91
N LEU A 381 1.01 -1.23 -1.67
CA LEU A 381 1.09 -0.54 -2.96
C LEU A 381 0.04 -1.01 -3.96
N THR A 382 -0.26 -2.31 -4.00
CA THR A 382 -1.13 -2.95 -4.99
C THR A 382 -2.53 -3.26 -4.48
N MET A 383 -2.84 -2.93 -3.22
CA MET A 383 -4.07 -3.40 -2.57
C MET A 383 -5.31 -2.61 -2.98
N ARG A 384 -5.17 -1.30 -3.17
CA ARG A 384 -6.31 -0.42 -3.49
C ARG A 384 -5.91 0.66 -4.50
N PRO A 385 -6.73 0.89 -5.54
CA PRO A 385 -7.87 0.07 -5.94
C PRO A 385 -7.44 -1.34 -6.39
N VAL A 386 -8.35 -2.32 -6.33
CA VAL A 386 -7.97 -3.75 -6.36
C VAL A 386 -7.37 -4.17 -7.71
N GLU A 387 -7.69 -3.45 -8.81
CA GLU A 387 -7.15 -3.71 -10.15
C GLU A 387 -5.68 -3.33 -10.27
N LYS A 388 -5.14 -2.53 -9.34
CA LYS A 388 -3.71 -2.22 -9.29
C LYS A 388 -2.87 -3.50 -9.10
N MET A 389 -3.47 -4.54 -8.53
CA MET A 389 -2.89 -5.88 -8.41
C MET A 389 -2.77 -6.62 -9.76
N ALA A 390 -3.61 -6.30 -10.75
CA ALA A 390 -3.71 -7.09 -11.98
C ALA A 390 -2.37 -7.23 -12.70
N ARG A 391 -1.68 -6.11 -12.94
CA ARG A 391 -0.41 -6.09 -13.70
C ARG A 391 0.76 -6.76 -12.97
N PRO A 392 1.13 -6.36 -11.75
CA PRO A 392 2.30 -6.92 -11.08
C PRO A 392 2.09 -8.34 -10.54
N VAL A 393 0.84 -8.77 -10.30
CA VAL A 393 0.53 -10.07 -9.67
C VAL A 393 -0.20 -11.00 -10.63
N CYS A 394 -1.46 -10.69 -10.93
CA CYS A 394 -2.37 -11.66 -11.56
C CYS A 394 -1.90 -12.04 -12.97
N LEU A 395 -1.43 -11.05 -13.75
CA LEU A 395 -0.96 -11.24 -15.12
C LEU A 395 0.32 -12.07 -15.24
N GLN A 396 1.01 -12.41 -14.15
CA GLN A 396 2.12 -13.36 -14.18
C GLN A 396 1.64 -14.78 -14.53
N CYS A 397 0.40 -15.10 -14.17
CA CYS A 397 -0.16 -16.45 -14.31
C CYS A 397 -1.49 -16.48 -15.07
N HIS A 398 -2.28 -15.42 -15.04
CA HIS A 398 -3.63 -15.37 -15.60
C HIS A 398 -3.75 -14.36 -16.75
N SER A 399 -4.79 -14.50 -17.57
CA SER A 399 -5.15 -13.45 -18.54
C SER A 399 -5.70 -12.22 -17.82
N LEU A 400 -5.72 -11.09 -18.53
CA LEU A 400 -6.30 -9.84 -18.00
C LEU A 400 -7.78 -10.01 -17.69
N GLU A 401 -8.54 -10.60 -18.63
CA GLU A 401 -9.97 -10.83 -18.49
C GLU A 401 -10.31 -11.59 -17.19
N PHE A 402 -9.69 -12.75 -17.00
CA PHE A 402 -9.89 -13.55 -15.78
C PHE A 402 -9.48 -12.78 -14.52
N SER A 403 -8.40 -12.01 -14.61
CA SER A 403 -7.90 -11.23 -13.47
C SER A 403 -8.86 -10.12 -13.06
N LEU A 404 -9.41 -9.37 -14.02
CA LEU A 404 -10.39 -8.31 -13.74
C LEU A 404 -11.68 -8.90 -13.18
N ASP A 405 -12.18 -9.98 -13.77
CA ASP A 405 -13.37 -10.68 -13.29
C ASP A 405 -13.18 -11.19 -11.85
N ALA A 406 -12.01 -11.78 -11.55
CA ALA A 406 -11.69 -12.28 -10.22
C ALA A 406 -11.53 -11.16 -9.19
N LEU A 407 -10.93 -10.03 -9.56
CA LEU A 407 -10.76 -8.86 -8.69
C LEU A 407 -12.06 -8.10 -8.43
N ALA A 408 -13.02 -8.17 -9.37
CA ALA A 408 -14.34 -7.57 -9.22
C ALA A 408 -15.31 -8.41 -8.38
N ASP A 409 -14.97 -9.66 -8.06
CA ASP A 409 -15.83 -10.56 -7.29
C ASP A 409 -15.48 -10.50 -5.78
N PRO A 410 -16.34 -9.86 -4.94
CA PRO A 410 -16.06 -9.72 -3.52
C PRO A 410 -15.98 -11.07 -2.78
N HIS A 411 -16.70 -12.10 -3.25
CA HIS A 411 -16.65 -13.42 -2.63
C HIS A 411 -15.31 -14.12 -2.91
N LEU A 412 -14.74 -13.94 -4.10
CA LEU A 412 -13.38 -14.41 -4.38
C LEU A 412 -12.32 -13.64 -3.57
N LEU A 413 -12.51 -12.33 -3.37
CA LEU A 413 -11.63 -11.57 -2.49
C LEU A 413 -11.66 -12.15 -1.07
N GLU A 414 -12.84 -12.38 -0.49
CA GLU A 414 -12.96 -12.92 0.88
C GLU A 414 -12.42 -14.35 1.02
N ASN A 415 -12.55 -15.20 0.00
CA ASN A 415 -12.18 -16.62 0.08
C ASN A 415 -10.77 -16.94 -0.45
N ASN A 416 -9.93 -15.91 -0.64
CA ASN A 416 -8.57 -16.02 -1.17
C ASN A 416 -8.51 -16.65 -2.58
N PHE A 417 -9.38 -16.16 -3.48
CA PHE A 417 -9.46 -16.56 -4.89
C PHE A 417 -9.65 -18.06 -5.10
N LYS A 418 -10.45 -18.69 -4.23
CA LYS A 418 -10.78 -20.10 -4.32
C LYS A 418 -12.00 -20.29 -5.23
N GLY A 419 -11.74 -20.45 -6.52
CA GLY A 419 -12.76 -20.77 -7.52
C GLY A 419 -12.57 -20.01 -8.82
N GLN A 420 -13.67 -19.73 -9.49
CA GLN A 420 -13.74 -18.91 -10.69
C GLN A 420 -14.72 -17.76 -10.44
N PRO A 421 -14.55 -16.61 -11.10
CA PRO A 421 -15.42 -15.45 -10.91
C PRO A 421 -16.85 -15.77 -11.34
N GLU A 422 -17.83 -15.27 -10.58
CA GLU A 422 -19.25 -15.47 -10.91
C GLU A 422 -19.76 -14.51 -11.99
N LYS A 423 -19.07 -13.39 -12.17
CA LYS A 423 -19.46 -12.30 -13.06
C LYS A 423 -18.31 -11.90 -13.98
N HIS A 424 -18.70 -11.40 -15.15
CA HIS A 424 -17.79 -10.89 -16.17
C HIS A 424 -17.82 -9.36 -16.20
N VAL A 425 -16.65 -8.74 -16.25
CA VAL A 425 -16.44 -7.31 -16.45
C VAL A 425 -16.33 -7.04 -17.95
N PRO A 426 -17.23 -6.21 -18.53
CA PRO A 426 -17.36 -6.08 -19.98
C PRO A 426 -16.31 -5.18 -20.65
N SER A 427 -15.28 -4.72 -19.92
CA SER A 427 -14.36 -3.68 -20.43
C SER A 427 -13.57 -4.13 -21.65
N ILE A 428 -13.13 -5.40 -21.68
CA ILE A 428 -12.44 -5.97 -22.86
C ILE A 428 -13.42 -6.09 -24.03
N ASP A 429 -14.63 -6.59 -23.79
CA ASP A 429 -15.68 -6.69 -24.81
C ASP A 429 -15.99 -5.32 -25.44
N MET A 430 -16.14 -4.28 -24.61
CA MET A 430 -16.40 -2.91 -25.07
C MET A 430 -15.26 -2.36 -25.91
N ALA A 431 -14.01 -2.62 -25.52
CA ALA A 431 -12.84 -2.20 -26.30
C ALA A 431 -12.80 -2.92 -27.66
N VAL A 432 -13.01 -4.23 -27.66
CA VAL A 432 -13.03 -5.07 -28.88
C VAL A 432 -14.17 -4.64 -29.82
N ASP A 433 -15.37 -4.41 -29.31
CA ASP A 433 -16.51 -4.02 -30.14
C ASP A 433 -16.34 -2.61 -30.71
N ARG A 434 -15.73 -1.70 -29.94
CA ARG A 434 -15.35 -0.37 -30.44
C ARG A 434 -14.29 -0.44 -31.54
N ASP A 435 -13.27 -1.29 -31.39
CA ASP A 435 -12.24 -1.49 -32.41
C ASP A 435 -12.83 -2.07 -33.70
N LYS A 436 -13.70 -3.09 -33.60
CA LYS A 436 -14.45 -3.64 -34.74
C LYS A 436 -15.31 -2.58 -35.43
N ALA A 437 -15.99 -1.72 -34.66
CA ALA A 437 -16.84 -0.66 -35.21
C ALA A 437 -16.04 0.42 -35.95
N ARG A 438 -14.75 0.62 -35.61
CA ARG A 438 -13.84 1.52 -36.32
C ARG A 438 -13.36 0.96 -37.67
N GLY A 439 -13.26 -0.36 -37.80
CA GLY A 439 -12.69 -1.02 -39.01
C GLY A 439 -11.23 -0.62 -39.25
N ASP A 440 -10.77 -0.63 -40.52
CA ASP A 440 -9.39 -0.22 -40.90
C ASP A 440 -9.08 1.29 -40.70
N LYS A 441 -10.01 2.07 -40.13
CA LYS A 441 -9.77 3.49 -39.84
C LYS A 441 -8.90 3.62 -38.59
N LYS A 442 -7.59 3.38 -38.76
CA LYS A 442 -6.58 3.72 -37.74
C LYS A 442 -6.51 5.24 -37.58
N GLY A 443 -6.91 5.72 -36.40
CA GLY A 443 -6.77 7.09 -35.95
C GLY A 443 -6.68 7.12 -34.42
N PRO A 444 -5.82 7.96 -33.83
CA PRO A 444 -5.52 7.93 -32.39
C PRO A 444 -6.69 8.44 -31.54
N TYR A 445 -7.65 9.08 -32.20
CA TYR A 445 -8.86 9.68 -31.69
C TYR A 445 -9.89 9.57 -32.80
#